data_AF-A0A537TGY9-F1
#
_entry.id   AF-A0A537TGY9-F1
#
_cell.length_a   1.000
_cell.length_b   1.000
_cell.length_c   1.000
_cell.angle_alpha   90.00
_cell.angle_beta   90.00
_cell.angle_gamma   90.00
#
_symmetry.space_group_name_H-M   'P 1'
#
loop_
_entity.id
_entity.type
_entity.pdbx_description
1 polymer ?
#
loop_
_entity_poly.entity_id
_entity_poly.type
_entity_poly.pdbx_seq_one_letter_code
_entity_poly.pdbx_strand_id
1 'polypeptide(L)'
;EDEKKVLADYLRRSRDRIVELGTSSRWHRYGIALRRDYTLDHWNRAYDEYTPQDVVPAYRSGALPFDKLNAIGREYRTWLINPTILLPRLVTELKASAVRFRQRQFAGQDDFAELKENIIVNCTGYGARTLMNDEDVIPKRGHLVMLRRTQPRQFYFFSGGCGNRRNMYVFCRHHDIVVGGTVQTGNDAQGINEADRARFERILENARAMFDGRVGDCVSA
;
A
#
# COMPACT_ATOMS: atom_id res chain seq x y z
N GLU A 1 11.14 19.59 9.26
CA GLU A 1 9.87 20.35 9.29
C GLU A 1 9.35 20.68 7.90
N ASP A 2 10.14 21.24 6.99
CA ASP A 2 9.62 21.66 5.68
C ASP A 2 9.20 20.48 4.78
N GLU A 3 9.95 19.37 4.76
CA GLU A 3 9.55 18.15 4.06
C GLU A 3 8.22 17.59 4.57
N LYS A 4 7.97 17.68 5.89
CA LYS A 4 6.70 17.24 6.49
C LYS A 4 5.54 18.11 6.01
N LYS A 5 5.74 19.43 5.89
CA LYS A 5 4.73 20.35 5.34
C LYS A 5 4.43 20.05 3.87
N VAL A 6 5.46 19.77 3.08
CA VAL A 6 5.31 19.40 1.66
C VAL A 6 4.53 18.09 1.52
N LEU A 7 4.87 17.06 2.31
CA LEU A 7 4.12 15.81 2.33
C LEU A 7 2.66 16.04 2.74
N ALA A 8 2.42 16.85 3.78
CA ALA A 8 1.08 17.18 4.23
C ALA A 8 0.24 17.87 3.14
N ASP A 9 0.83 18.77 2.34
CA ASP A 9 0.16 19.38 1.18
C ASP A 9 -0.24 18.33 0.14
N TYR A 10 0.67 17.43 -0.25
CA TYR A 10 0.35 16.36 -1.19
C TYR A 10 -0.77 15.44 -0.69
N LEU A 11 -0.74 15.08 0.59
CA LEU A 11 -1.79 14.26 1.21
C LEU A 11 -3.15 14.97 1.20
N ARG A 12 -3.19 16.28 1.47
CA ARG A 12 -4.44 17.08 1.40
C ARG A 12 -4.98 17.16 -0.02
N ARG A 13 -4.12 17.43 -1.01
CA ARG A 13 -4.52 17.46 -2.43
C ARG A 13 -5.10 16.12 -2.89
N SER A 14 -4.48 15.01 -2.45
CA SER A 14 -5.01 13.67 -2.70
C SER A 14 -6.38 13.46 -2.04
N ARG A 15 -6.51 13.84 -0.76
CA ARG A 15 -7.78 13.79 -0.02
C ARG A 15 -8.87 14.58 -0.72
N ASP A 16 -8.61 15.81 -1.14
CA ASP A 16 -9.60 16.67 -1.79
C ASP A 16 -10.09 16.05 -3.10
N ARG A 17 -9.18 15.45 -3.87
CA ARG A 17 -9.54 14.70 -5.07
C ARG A 17 -10.42 13.48 -4.75
N ILE A 18 -10.06 12.72 -3.72
CA ILE A 18 -10.86 11.56 -3.28
C ILE A 18 -12.25 12.00 -2.82
N VAL A 19 -12.35 13.10 -2.07
CA VAL A 19 -13.61 13.67 -1.60
C VAL A 19 -14.47 14.18 -2.76
N GLU A 20 -13.89 14.86 -3.76
CA GLU A 20 -14.59 15.29 -4.98
C GLU A 20 -15.15 14.08 -5.75
N LEU A 21 -14.35 13.03 -5.91
CA LEU A 21 -14.78 11.77 -6.53
C LEU A 21 -15.89 11.09 -5.73
N GLY A 22 -15.83 11.15 -4.39
CA GLY A 22 -16.87 10.64 -3.50
C GLY A 22 -18.19 11.42 -3.63
N THR A 23 -18.12 12.75 -3.59
CA THR A 23 -19.27 13.66 -3.69
C THR A 23 -20.01 13.50 -5.02
N SER A 24 -19.26 13.27 -6.10
CA SER A 24 -19.82 12.98 -7.44
C SER A 24 -20.20 11.49 -7.63
N SER A 25 -20.13 10.67 -6.58
CA SER A 25 -20.38 9.22 -6.63
C SER A 25 -19.51 8.45 -7.64
N ARG A 26 -18.38 9.01 -8.06
CA ARG A 26 -17.47 8.42 -9.07
C ARG A 26 -16.33 7.60 -8.48
N TRP A 27 -16.04 7.73 -7.18
CA TRP A 27 -14.90 7.07 -6.51
C TRP A 27 -14.79 5.55 -6.76
N HIS A 28 -15.91 4.83 -6.86
CA HIS A 28 -15.94 3.38 -7.17
C HIS A 28 -15.32 3.07 -8.55
N ARG A 29 -15.44 3.99 -9.54
CA ARG A 29 -14.84 3.86 -10.87
C ARG A 29 -13.32 3.93 -10.85
N TYR A 30 -12.75 4.46 -9.77
CA TYR A 30 -11.32 4.56 -9.52
C TYR A 30 -10.84 3.51 -8.51
N GLY A 31 -11.71 2.55 -8.13
CA GLY A 31 -11.38 1.53 -7.14
C GLY A 31 -11.18 2.09 -5.74
N ILE A 32 -11.82 3.23 -5.44
CA ILE A 32 -11.75 3.88 -4.15
C ILE A 32 -12.97 3.49 -3.31
N ALA A 33 -12.74 3.15 -2.05
CA ALA A 33 -13.80 2.87 -1.09
C ALA A 33 -13.38 3.26 0.32
N LEU A 34 -14.31 3.72 1.15
CA LEU A 34 -14.03 3.91 2.58
C LEU A 34 -13.71 2.56 3.25
N ARG A 35 -12.71 2.56 4.12
CA ARG A 35 -12.34 1.41 4.95
C ARG A 35 -12.09 1.86 6.39
N ARG A 36 -12.42 0.96 7.31
CA ARG A 36 -11.88 1.01 8.67
C ARG A 36 -10.54 0.29 8.63
N ASP A 37 -9.51 0.90 9.21
CA ASP A 37 -8.21 0.29 9.40
C ASP A 37 -7.96 0.08 10.89
N TYR A 38 -7.72 -1.17 11.26
CA TYR A 38 -7.52 -1.60 12.63
C TYR A 38 -6.03 -1.84 12.90
N THR A 39 -5.54 -1.41 14.05
CA THR A 39 -4.20 -1.76 14.52
C THR A 39 -4.26 -2.22 15.97
N LEU A 40 -3.24 -2.95 16.41
CA LEU A 40 -2.97 -3.07 17.85
C LEU A 40 -2.66 -1.67 18.43
N ASP A 41 -2.78 -1.51 19.75
CA ASP A 41 -2.51 -0.24 20.40
C ASP A 41 -0.99 0.00 20.57
N HIS A 42 -0.37 0.52 19.51
CA HIS A 42 1.00 0.99 19.53
C HIS A 42 1.14 2.22 18.66
N TRP A 43 2.22 2.97 18.88
CA TRP A 43 2.58 4.10 18.03
C TRP A 43 2.76 3.64 16.58
N ASN A 44 2.08 4.34 15.66
CA ASN A 44 2.16 4.09 14.22
C ASN A 44 2.67 5.36 13.56
N ARG A 45 3.94 5.37 13.18
CA ARG A 45 4.62 6.52 12.59
C ARG A 45 3.88 7.12 11.37
N ALA A 46 3.26 6.28 10.54
CA ALA A 46 2.55 6.77 9.36
C ALA A 46 1.34 7.64 9.75
N TYR A 47 0.53 7.18 10.71
CA TYR A 47 -0.66 7.92 11.16
C TYR A 47 -0.32 9.00 12.19
N ASP A 48 0.51 8.68 13.18
CA ASP A 48 0.74 9.50 14.36
C ASP A 48 1.76 10.63 14.10
N GLU A 49 2.61 10.52 13.07
CA GLU A 49 3.63 11.53 12.75
C GLU A 49 3.44 12.20 11.37
N TYR A 50 3.10 11.43 10.34
CA TYR A 50 3.18 11.91 8.95
C TYR A 50 1.85 12.19 8.26
N THR A 51 0.74 11.71 8.82
CA THR A 51 -0.59 11.92 8.20
C THR A 51 -1.35 13.00 8.95
N PRO A 52 -1.67 14.15 8.31
CA PRO A 52 -2.49 15.16 8.94
C PRO A 52 -3.88 14.64 9.33
N GLN A 53 -4.39 15.09 10.47
CA GLN A 53 -5.69 14.64 10.98
C GLN A 53 -6.88 15.07 10.10
N ASP A 54 -6.69 16.10 9.27
CA ASP A 54 -7.67 16.52 8.27
C ASP A 54 -7.62 15.67 6.97
N VAL A 55 -6.65 14.74 6.87
CA VAL A 55 -6.57 13.72 5.81
C VAL A 55 -7.12 12.40 6.32
N VAL A 56 -6.55 11.88 7.42
CA VAL A 56 -7.08 10.72 8.15
C VAL A 56 -7.41 11.17 9.57
N PRO A 57 -8.68 11.16 9.99
CA PRO A 57 -9.05 11.57 11.35
C PRO A 57 -8.33 10.77 12.43
N ALA A 58 -8.21 11.38 13.62
CA ALA A 58 -7.69 10.71 14.80
C ALA A 58 -8.40 9.37 15.03
N TYR A 59 -7.63 8.36 15.46
CA TYR A 59 -8.17 7.03 15.71
C TYR A 59 -9.15 7.02 16.88
N ARG A 60 -10.03 6.02 16.88
CA ARG A 60 -10.81 5.64 18.06
C ARG A 60 -10.16 4.45 18.74
N SER A 61 -9.88 4.56 20.03
CA SER A 61 -9.42 3.43 20.83
C SER A 61 -10.61 2.57 21.27
N GLY A 62 -10.45 1.26 21.33
CA GLY A 62 -11.48 0.34 21.81
C GLY A 62 -11.19 -1.12 21.50
N ALA A 63 -12.12 -2.00 21.89
CA ALA A 63 -12.05 -3.42 21.57
C ALA A 63 -12.09 -3.63 20.05
N LEU A 64 -11.18 -4.47 19.54
CA LEU A 64 -11.14 -4.81 18.12
C LEU A 64 -12.31 -5.74 17.75
N PRO A 65 -12.95 -5.56 16.58
CA PRO A 65 -14.15 -6.29 16.20
C PRO A 65 -13.85 -7.67 15.59
N PHE A 66 -12.96 -8.45 16.22
CA PHE A 66 -12.64 -9.81 15.77
C PHE A 66 -12.78 -10.79 16.94
N ASP A 67 -13.59 -11.84 16.72
CA ASP A 67 -14.11 -12.72 17.77
C ASP A 67 -13.05 -13.26 18.75
N LYS A 68 -11.87 -13.65 18.25
CA LYS A 68 -10.79 -14.20 19.08
C LYS A 68 -9.69 -13.19 19.42
N LEU A 69 -9.66 -12.01 18.77
CA LEU A 69 -8.67 -10.97 19.06
C LEU A 69 -9.20 -10.04 20.16
N ASN A 70 -9.17 -10.54 21.40
CA ASN A 70 -9.62 -9.80 22.57
C ASN A 70 -8.54 -8.80 23.05
N ALA A 71 -8.30 -7.76 22.25
CA ALA A 71 -7.33 -6.71 22.54
C ALA A 71 -7.96 -5.32 22.35
N ILE A 72 -7.48 -4.36 23.15
CA ILE A 72 -7.67 -2.94 22.84
C ILE A 72 -6.76 -2.58 21.68
N GLY A 73 -7.32 -1.90 20.70
CA GLY A 73 -6.60 -1.43 19.54
C GLY A 73 -7.12 -0.08 19.08
N ARG A 74 -6.70 0.31 17.88
CA ARG A 74 -7.05 1.59 17.27
C ARG A 74 -7.85 1.34 16.01
N GLU A 75 -8.89 2.13 15.79
CA GLU A 75 -9.65 2.18 14.55
C GLU A 75 -9.44 3.53 13.86
N TYR A 76 -8.88 3.50 12.66
CA TYR A 76 -8.77 4.63 11.75
C TYR A 76 -9.85 4.53 10.67
N ARG A 77 -10.25 5.69 10.11
CA ARG A 77 -11.13 5.76 8.94
C ARG A 77 -10.33 6.32 7.77
N THR A 78 -10.09 5.49 6.76
CA THR A 78 -9.24 5.82 5.61
C THR A 78 -9.88 5.28 4.31
N TRP A 79 -9.16 5.38 3.19
CA TRP A 79 -9.61 4.87 1.90
C TRP A 79 -8.79 3.66 1.45
N LEU A 80 -9.49 2.65 0.96
CA LEU A 80 -8.93 1.72 0.00
C LEU A 80 -8.70 2.45 -1.32
N ILE A 81 -7.53 2.25 -1.90
CA ILE A 81 -7.23 2.56 -3.29
C ILE A 81 -6.82 1.24 -3.94
N ASN A 82 -7.67 0.70 -4.83
CA ASN A 82 -7.36 -0.55 -5.51
C ASN A 82 -6.59 -0.29 -6.82
N PRO A 83 -5.28 -0.57 -6.90
CA PRO A 83 -4.48 -0.27 -8.10
C PRO A 83 -4.94 -1.04 -9.34
N THR A 84 -5.55 -2.23 -9.17
CA THR A 84 -6.06 -3.02 -10.30
C THR A 84 -7.25 -2.38 -11.01
N ILE A 85 -7.87 -1.36 -10.39
CA ILE A 85 -8.98 -0.58 -10.95
C ILE A 85 -8.50 0.83 -11.26
N LEU A 86 -7.74 1.46 -10.34
CA LEU A 86 -7.25 2.83 -10.50
C LEU A 86 -6.35 2.98 -11.74
N LEU A 87 -5.33 2.13 -11.90
CA LEU A 87 -4.34 2.32 -12.97
C LEU A 87 -4.96 2.19 -14.38
N PRO A 88 -5.78 1.15 -14.68
CA PRO A 88 -6.50 1.10 -15.95
C PRO A 88 -7.38 2.33 -16.19
N ARG A 89 -8.08 2.81 -15.15
CA ARG A 89 -8.92 4.01 -15.24
C ARG A 89 -8.11 5.26 -15.62
N LEU A 90 -6.97 5.47 -14.98
CA LEU A 90 -6.08 6.60 -15.30
C LEU A 90 -5.53 6.49 -16.72
N VAL A 91 -5.15 5.30 -17.18
CA VAL A 91 -4.71 5.08 -18.57
C VAL A 91 -5.83 5.40 -19.57
N THR A 92 -7.08 4.98 -19.29
CA THR A 92 -8.23 5.32 -20.14
C THR A 92 -8.45 6.83 -20.21
N GLU A 93 -8.34 7.55 -19.10
CA GLU A 93 -8.51 9.01 -19.08
C GLU A 93 -7.40 9.73 -19.84
N LEU A 94 -6.15 9.30 -19.69
CA LEU A 94 -5.04 9.84 -20.46
C LEU A 94 -5.23 9.63 -21.97
N LYS A 95 -5.67 8.43 -22.38
CA LYS A 95 -5.98 8.15 -23.80
C LYS A 95 -7.12 9.03 -24.33
N ALA A 96 -8.18 9.24 -23.53
CA ALA A 96 -9.28 10.12 -23.89
C ALA A 96 -8.83 11.59 -24.04
N SER A 97 -7.82 12.00 -23.27
CA SER A 97 -7.14 13.29 -23.40
C SER A 97 -6.04 13.30 -24.48
N ALA A 98 -6.09 12.36 -25.44
CA ALA A 98 -5.16 12.23 -26.57
C ALA A 98 -3.68 12.01 -26.19
N VAL A 99 -3.38 11.56 -24.96
CA VAL A 99 -2.02 11.15 -24.58
C VAL A 99 -1.62 9.90 -25.35
N ARG A 100 -0.47 9.98 -26.05
CA ARG A 100 0.06 8.89 -26.85
C ARG A 100 0.95 7.99 -25.99
N PHE A 101 0.60 6.71 -25.92
CA PHE A 101 1.42 5.70 -25.26
C PHE A 101 2.38 5.06 -26.27
N ARG A 102 3.67 5.01 -25.94
CA ARG A 102 4.71 4.35 -26.72
C ARG A 102 5.44 3.36 -25.83
N GLN A 103 5.57 2.12 -26.29
CA GLN A 103 6.41 1.13 -25.64
C GLN A 103 7.83 1.31 -26.15
N ARG A 104 8.75 1.63 -25.24
CA ARG A 104 10.18 1.79 -25.51
C ARG A 104 10.94 1.32 -24.27
N GLN A 105 12.03 0.60 -24.50
CA GLN A 105 12.97 0.24 -23.44
C GLN A 105 14.13 1.23 -23.44
N PHE A 106 14.56 1.61 -22.24
CA PHE A 106 15.76 2.39 -21.99
C PHE A 106 16.72 1.46 -21.23
N ALA A 107 17.98 1.48 -21.60
CA ALA A 107 19.08 0.75 -20.98
C ALA A 107 19.97 1.67 -20.13
N GLY A 108 20.02 2.98 -20.41
CA GLY A 108 20.84 3.93 -19.65
C GLY A 108 20.51 5.39 -19.91
N GLN A 109 21.35 6.28 -19.36
CA GLN A 109 21.17 7.74 -19.44
C GLN A 109 21.18 8.26 -20.89
N ASP A 110 22.01 7.68 -21.76
CA ASP A 110 22.18 8.14 -23.14
C ASP A 110 20.89 7.99 -23.98
N ASP A 111 20.04 7.02 -23.65
CA ASP A 111 18.76 6.81 -24.35
C ASP A 111 17.79 7.98 -24.19
N PHE A 112 17.93 8.77 -23.12
CA PHE A 112 17.11 9.97 -22.91
C PHE A 112 17.48 11.10 -23.88
N ALA A 113 18.74 11.15 -24.35
CA ALA A 113 19.17 12.15 -25.34
C ALA A 113 18.53 11.93 -26.72
N GLU A 114 18.02 10.72 -27.00
CA GLU A 114 17.31 10.42 -28.24
C GLU A 114 15.85 10.90 -28.25
N LEU A 115 15.33 11.36 -27.10
CA LEU A 115 13.99 11.93 -26.99
C LEU A 115 13.95 13.33 -27.61
N LYS A 116 12.85 13.64 -28.30
CA LYS A 116 12.66 14.94 -28.95
C LYS A 116 11.90 15.93 -28.05
N GLU A 117 11.42 15.45 -26.92
CA GLU A 117 10.62 16.19 -25.96
C GLU A 117 11.48 17.17 -25.14
N ASN A 118 11.02 18.41 -25.01
CA ASN A 118 11.76 19.47 -24.28
C ASN A 118 11.82 19.24 -22.76
N ILE A 119 10.88 18.46 -22.22
CA ILE A 119 10.75 18.19 -20.79
C ILE A 119 10.55 16.70 -20.61
N ILE A 120 11.39 16.09 -19.78
CA ILE A 120 11.31 14.69 -19.40
C ILE A 120 10.97 14.63 -17.92
N VAL A 121 9.87 13.95 -17.59
CA VAL A 121 9.52 13.62 -16.20
C VAL A 121 9.87 12.16 -15.95
N ASN A 122 10.98 11.91 -15.25
CA ASN A 122 11.45 10.56 -14.98
C ASN A 122 10.65 9.90 -13.83
N CYS A 123 9.74 8.99 -14.17
CA CYS A 123 8.92 8.24 -13.22
C CYS A 123 9.24 6.72 -13.23
N THR A 124 10.49 6.34 -13.43
CA THR A 124 10.91 4.94 -13.62
C THR A 124 11.04 4.12 -12.32
N GLY A 125 10.86 4.75 -11.16
CA GLY A 125 10.89 4.07 -9.86
C GLY A 125 12.22 3.36 -9.63
N TYR A 126 12.18 2.06 -9.33
CA TYR A 126 13.39 1.25 -9.15
C TYR A 126 14.33 1.27 -10.37
N GLY A 127 13.80 1.50 -11.57
CA GLY A 127 14.59 1.62 -12.79
C GLY A 127 15.59 2.78 -12.77
N ALA A 128 15.38 3.82 -11.96
CA ALA A 128 16.31 4.95 -11.83
C ALA A 128 17.69 4.51 -11.34
N ARG A 129 17.78 3.42 -10.56
CA ARG A 129 19.06 2.84 -10.12
C ARG A 129 19.96 2.54 -11.32
N THR A 130 19.43 1.84 -12.33
CA THR A 130 20.17 1.50 -13.55
C THR A 130 20.19 2.67 -14.53
N LEU A 131 19.06 3.33 -14.74
CA LEU A 131 18.91 4.34 -15.77
C LEU A 131 19.63 5.65 -15.47
N MET A 132 19.81 6.00 -14.19
CA MET A 132 20.41 7.25 -13.74
C MET A 132 21.63 7.05 -12.83
N ASN A 133 22.09 5.80 -12.66
CA ASN A 133 23.14 5.44 -11.70
C ASN A 133 22.82 5.90 -10.26
N ASP A 134 21.54 5.89 -9.88
CA ASP A 134 21.08 6.32 -8.56
C ASP A 134 21.21 5.17 -7.55
N GLU A 135 22.37 5.08 -6.91
CA GLU A 135 22.70 4.03 -5.94
C GLU A 135 21.89 4.13 -4.63
N ASP A 136 21.27 5.29 -4.36
CA ASP A 136 20.42 5.51 -3.18
C ASP A 136 19.05 4.84 -3.34
N VAL A 137 18.68 4.44 -4.57
CA VAL A 137 17.49 3.64 -4.85
C VAL A 137 17.74 2.17 -4.47
N ILE A 138 17.38 1.83 -3.23
CA ILE A 138 17.55 0.48 -2.66
C ILE A 138 16.26 -0.35 -2.81
N PRO A 139 16.33 -1.58 -3.38
CA PRO A 139 15.17 -2.44 -3.50
C PRO A 139 14.73 -2.97 -2.13
N LYS A 140 13.42 -3.06 -1.91
CA LYS A 140 12.83 -3.71 -0.73
C LYS A 140 11.79 -4.73 -1.17
N ARG A 141 12.18 -5.99 -1.27
CA ARG A 141 11.31 -7.06 -1.76
C ARG A 141 10.25 -7.42 -0.72
N GLY A 142 8.99 -7.39 -1.13
CA GLY A 142 7.83 -7.72 -0.32
C GLY A 142 7.00 -8.84 -0.95
N HIS A 143 6.64 -9.83 -0.14
CA HIS A 143 5.77 -10.93 -0.54
C HIS A 143 4.35 -10.71 -0.03
N LEU A 144 3.38 -11.09 -0.86
CA LEU A 144 1.96 -11.02 -0.57
C LEU A 144 1.32 -12.38 -0.83
N VAL A 145 0.32 -12.75 -0.03
CA VAL A 145 -0.60 -13.83 -0.32
C VAL A 145 -1.97 -13.25 -0.64
N MET A 146 -2.50 -13.63 -1.80
CA MET A 146 -3.80 -13.17 -2.28
C MET A 146 -4.87 -14.22 -1.94
N LEU A 147 -5.87 -13.84 -1.15
CA LEU A 147 -6.98 -14.71 -0.78
C LEU A 147 -8.27 -14.25 -1.43
N ARG A 148 -9.13 -15.21 -1.78
CA ARG A 148 -10.51 -14.89 -2.14
C ARG A 148 -11.27 -14.42 -0.91
N ARG A 149 -12.16 -13.46 -1.11
CA ARG A 149 -13.10 -13.06 -0.06
C ARG A 149 -14.08 -14.20 0.20
N THR A 150 -14.26 -14.56 1.47
CA THR A 150 -15.11 -15.67 1.90
C THR A 150 -16.28 -15.21 2.77
N GLN A 151 -16.26 -13.97 3.27
CA GLN A 151 -17.27 -13.47 4.20
C GLN A 151 -17.78 -12.07 3.81
N PRO A 152 -19.09 -11.78 4.04
CA PRO A 152 -19.67 -10.46 3.79
C PRO A 152 -19.00 -9.32 4.59
N ARG A 153 -18.42 -9.61 5.75
CA ARG A 153 -17.82 -8.61 6.65
C ARG A 153 -16.37 -8.23 6.35
N GLN A 154 -15.74 -8.85 5.35
CA GLN A 154 -14.36 -8.55 4.93
C GLN A 154 -14.30 -7.24 4.11
N PHE A 155 -14.49 -6.11 4.78
CA PHE A 155 -14.36 -4.74 4.24
C PHE A 155 -13.55 -3.84 5.18
N TYR A 156 -12.46 -4.37 5.74
CA TYR A 156 -11.57 -3.67 6.66
C TYR A 156 -10.11 -3.85 6.26
N PHE A 157 -9.26 -3.03 6.85
CA PHE A 157 -7.82 -3.21 6.91
C PHE A 157 -7.40 -3.59 8.33
N PHE A 158 -6.35 -4.39 8.42
CA PHE A 158 -5.58 -4.58 9.63
C PHE A 158 -4.14 -4.24 9.31
N SER A 159 -3.55 -3.27 10.01
CA SER A 159 -2.18 -2.80 9.80
C SER A 159 -1.40 -2.73 11.12
N GLY A 160 -0.12 -2.34 11.06
CA GLY A 160 0.72 -2.15 12.24
C GLY A 160 1.51 -3.38 12.72
N GLY A 161 1.27 -4.56 12.14
CA GLY A 161 1.99 -5.78 12.49
C GLY A 161 1.40 -6.52 13.69
N CYS A 162 2.21 -7.37 14.31
CA CYS A 162 1.82 -8.18 15.46
C CYS A 162 2.28 -7.56 16.78
N GLY A 163 1.86 -8.13 17.91
CA GLY A 163 2.19 -7.63 19.26
C GLY A 163 3.70 -7.59 19.54
N ASN A 164 4.46 -8.46 18.89
CA ASN A 164 5.93 -8.47 18.93
C ASN A 164 6.59 -7.73 17.74
N ARG A 165 5.85 -6.82 17.09
CA ARG A 165 6.30 -5.92 16.02
C ARG A 165 6.77 -6.62 14.73
N ARG A 166 6.38 -7.89 14.52
CA ARG A 166 6.61 -8.55 13.23
C ARG A 166 5.65 -8.00 12.17
N ASN A 167 6.15 -7.88 10.95
CA ASN A 167 5.37 -7.37 9.81
C ASN A 167 4.22 -8.30 9.48
N MET A 168 3.00 -7.77 9.57
CA MET A 168 1.76 -8.46 9.23
C MET A 168 0.70 -7.42 8.90
N TYR A 169 -0.07 -7.65 7.85
CA TYR A 169 -1.25 -6.85 7.54
C TYR A 169 -2.23 -7.66 6.71
N VAL A 170 -3.51 -7.30 6.81
CA VAL A 170 -4.61 -7.88 6.04
C VAL A 170 -5.46 -6.76 5.46
N PHE A 171 -5.45 -6.62 4.14
CA PHE A 171 -6.24 -5.60 3.45
C PHE A 171 -7.34 -6.21 2.60
N CYS A 172 -8.58 -6.07 3.05
CA CYS A 172 -9.75 -6.51 2.28
C CYS A 172 -10.07 -5.48 1.19
N ARG A 173 -9.75 -5.81 -0.07
CA ARG A 173 -10.01 -4.96 -1.23
C ARG A 173 -11.46 -5.12 -1.70
N HIS A 174 -11.73 -4.92 -2.99
CA HIS A 174 -13.07 -5.07 -3.56
C HIS A 174 -13.44 -6.54 -3.76
N HIS A 175 -12.51 -7.34 -4.27
CA HIS A 175 -12.76 -8.71 -4.73
C HIS A 175 -11.86 -9.76 -4.08
N ASP A 176 -10.82 -9.34 -3.38
CA ASP A 176 -9.83 -10.20 -2.76
C ASP A 176 -9.29 -9.57 -1.47
N ILE A 177 -8.45 -10.34 -0.79
CA ILE A 177 -7.79 -9.96 0.44
C ILE A 177 -6.29 -10.07 0.20
N VAL A 178 -5.56 -9.00 0.47
CA VAL A 178 -4.10 -9.00 0.46
C VAL A 178 -3.63 -9.31 1.87
N VAL A 179 -2.87 -10.38 2.04
CA VAL A 179 -2.19 -10.69 3.31
C VAL A 179 -0.70 -10.47 3.11
N GLY A 180 -0.09 -9.65 3.95
CA GLY A 180 1.34 -9.43 3.97
C GLY A 180 1.90 -9.51 5.39
N GLY A 181 3.21 -9.30 5.60
CA GLY A 181 4.18 -9.01 4.54
C GLY A 181 5.61 -9.31 4.97
N THR A 182 6.52 -9.31 4.00
CA THR A 182 7.97 -9.38 4.23
C THR A 182 8.62 -8.07 3.80
N VAL A 183 9.83 -7.83 4.30
CA VAL A 183 10.71 -6.77 3.78
C VAL A 183 12.11 -7.35 3.69
N GLN A 184 12.66 -7.47 2.48
CA GLN A 184 14.04 -7.85 2.25
C GLN A 184 14.76 -6.68 1.58
N THR A 185 15.51 -5.92 2.37
CA THR A 185 16.31 -4.78 1.90
C THR A 185 17.48 -5.28 1.05
N GLY A 186 17.73 -4.63 -0.09
CA GLY A 186 18.82 -4.98 -1.00
C GLY A 186 18.56 -6.22 -1.85
N ASN A 187 17.37 -6.84 -1.76
CA ASN A 187 17.00 -7.97 -2.59
C ASN A 187 16.17 -7.50 -3.78
N ASP A 188 16.71 -7.65 -4.99
CA ASP A 188 16.09 -7.32 -6.27
C ASP A 188 15.67 -8.55 -7.08
N ALA A 189 15.69 -9.75 -6.46
CA ALA A 189 15.29 -10.98 -7.13
C ALA A 189 13.89 -10.86 -7.72
N GLN A 190 13.80 -11.08 -9.03
CA GLN A 190 12.56 -10.99 -9.78
C GLN A 190 11.74 -12.28 -9.66
N GLY A 191 10.42 -12.14 -9.74
CA GLY A 191 9.50 -13.28 -9.71
C GLY A 191 9.40 -13.94 -8.34
N ILE A 192 8.79 -15.12 -8.31
CA ILE A 192 8.64 -15.99 -7.14
C ILE A 192 9.53 -17.22 -7.38
N ASN A 193 10.34 -17.59 -6.38
CA ASN A 193 11.19 -18.77 -6.45
C ASN A 193 10.93 -19.72 -5.26
N GLU A 194 11.53 -20.91 -5.29
CA GLU A 194 11.31 -21.94 -4.26
C GLU A 194 11.71 -21.45 -2.86
N ALA A 195 12.74 -20.61 -2.74
CA ALA A 195 13.17 -20.06 -1.46
C ALA A 195 12.16 -19.09 -0.84
N ASP A 196 11.14 -18.66 -1.58
CA ASP A 196 10.05 -17.80 -1.08
C ASP A 196 8.89 -18.60 -0.46
N ARG A 197 8.84 -19.92 -0.66
CA ARG A 197 7.73 -20.76 -0.20
C ARG A 197 7.47 -20.62 1.30
N ALA A 198 8.52 -20.74 2.10
CA ALA A 198 8.46 -20.57 3.56
C ALA A 198 7.97 -19.17 3.96
N ARG A 199 8.19 -18.13 3.14
CA ARG A 199 7.72 -16.77 3.43
C ARG A 199 6.20 -16.66 3.30
N PHE A 200 5.61 -17.33 2.31
CA PHE A 200 4.15 -17.34 2.12
C PHE A 200 3.45 -18.10 3.24
N GLU A 201 4.00 -19.26 3.64
CA GLU A 201 3.52 -20.04 4.78
C GLU A 201 3.55 -19.19 6.06
N ARG A 202 4.69 -18.56 6.32
CA ARG A 202 4.87 -17.63 7.46
C ARG A 202 3.91 -16.43 7.43
N ILE A 203 3.64 -15.83 6.26
CA ILE A 203 2.64 -14.76 6.13
C ILE A 203 1.26 -15.24 6.61
N LEU A 204 0.85 -16.43 6.17
CA LEU A 204 -0.44 -17.02 6.53
C LEU A 204 -0.48 -17.42 8.01
N GLU A 205 0.60 -17.98 8.56
CA GLU A 205 0.71 -18.34 9.97
C GLU A 205 0.62 -17.11 10.88
N ASN A 206 1.35 -16.03 10.56
CA ASN A 206 1.27 -14.78 11.32
C ASN A 206 -0.16 -14.20 11.31
N ALA A 207 -0.82 -14.21 10.15
CA ALA A 207 -2.21 -13.77 10.06
C ALA A 207 -3.15 -14.65 10.91
N ARG A 208 -3.00 -15.99 10.85
CA ARG A 208 -3.78 -16.93 11.69
C ARG A 208 -3.55 -16.69 13.18
N ALA A 209 -2.29 -16.57 13.61
CA ALA A 209 -1.95 -16.29 14.99
C ALA A 209 -2.63 -15.01 15.50
N MET A 210 -2.56 -13.94 14.71
CA MET A 210 -3.20 -12.66 15.03
C MET A 210 -4.72 -12.76 15.17
N PHE A 211 -5.40 -13.33 14.18
CA PHE A 211 -6.86 -13.46 14.22
C PHE A 211 -7.37 -14.57 15.16
N ASP A 212 -6.47 -15.40 15.70
CA ASP A 212 -6.74 -16.30 16.83
C ASP A 212 -6.40 -15.69 18.21
N GLY A 213 -6.01 -14.42 18.27
CA GLY A 213 -5.67 -13.74 19.53
C GLY A 213 -4.27 -14.00 20.06
N ARG A 214 -3.46 -14.79 19.35
CA ARG A 214 -2.06 -15.08 19.69
C ARG A 214 -1.12 -14.01 19.13
N VAL A 215 -1.31 -12.77 19.57
CA VAL A 215 -0.63 -11.59 19.00
C VAL A 215 0.89 -11.59 19.17
N GLY A 216 1.42 -12.36 20.14
CA GLY A 216 2.85 -12.50 20.41
C GLY A 216 3.57 -13.56 19.57
N ASP A 217 2.84 -14.40 18.84
CA ASP A 217 3.37 -15.62 18.23
C ASP A 217 3.89 -15.39 16.81
N CYS A 218 3.72 -14.20 16.25
CA CYS A 218 4.21 -13.93 14.90
C CYS A 218 5.72 -14.07 14.82
N VAL A 219 6.23 -14.60 13.71
CA VAL A 219 7.66 -14.84 13.51
C VAL A 219 8.22 -13.95 12.38
N SER A 220 9.54 -13.72 12.40
CA SER A 220 10.26 -13.13 11.27
C SER A 220 10.41 -14.10 10.11
N ALA A 221 10.64 -13.53 8.92
CA ALA A 221 11.26 -14.24 7.81
C ALA A 221 12.77 -13.96 7.82
#